data_AF-M6HCF7-F1
#
_entry.id   AF-M6HCF7-F1
#
_cell.length_a   1.000
_cell.length_b   1.000
_cell.length_c   1.000
_cell.angle_alpha   90.00
_cell.angle_beta   90.00
_cell.angle_gamma   90.00
#
_symmetry.space_group_name_H-M   'P 1'
#
loop_
_entity.id
_entity.type
_entity.pdbx_description
1 polymer ?
#
loop_
_entity_poly.entity_id
_entity_poly.type
_entity_poly.pdbx_seq_one_letter_code
_entity_poly.pdbx_strand_id
1 'polypeptide(L)'
;MIIPHRFPDRLKYLEANGIYNVQMVYFKRDEIGMKCLNRWREQCLEWCYNRLEEGRLGDQKYLDIWPQAYKNVCVLKNEQAGVALWNVEKYKIELKNGRIFIDDVLLVFYHFHMFKFYAGNIYGTGISDYGLNYKTLKIIYEVYVEQLIKVVSRFDLKLRNLNILEMCNMIEKKNFYSYSFFNKFFWNVFLYGFVVLKKILKIGRNSLLKVYPET
;
A
#
# COMPACT_ATOMS: atom_id res chain seq x y z
N MET A 1 11.57 1.84 -18.29
CA MET A 1 11.05 2.93 -17.46
C MET A 1 10.86 2.41 -16.05
N ILE A 2 11.36 3.15 -15.08
CA ILE A 2 11.23 2.87 -13.65
C ILE A 2 10.68 4.10 -12.93
N ILE A 3 10.02 3.89 -11.79
CA ILE A 3 9.31 4.95 -11.08
C ILE A 3 9.90 5.09 -9.67
N PRO A 4 10.44 6.26 -9.30
CA PRO A 4 10.96 6.48 -7.96
C PRO A 4 9.83 6.47 -6.93
N HIS A 5 10.12 6.04 -5.70
CA HIS A 5 9.15 6.19 -4.61
C HIS A 5 8.85 7.66 -4.35
N ARG A 6 9.83 8.55 -4.49
CA ARG A 6 9.72 9.99 -4.17
C ARG A 6 9.34 10.21 -2.72
N PHE A 7 10.00 9.51 -1.79
CA PHE A 7 9.74 9.64 -0.37
C PHE A 7 9.89 11.11 0.09
N PRO A 8 8.99 11.62 0.95
CA PRO A 8 9.19 12.85 1.69
C PRO A 8 10.32 12.67 2.71
N ASP A 9 10.88 13.76 3.21
CA ASP A 9 12.05 13.73 4.11
C ASP A 9 11.85 12.81 5.32
N ARG A 10 10.66 12.84 5.93
CA ARG A 10 10.34 11.98 7.09
C ARG A 10 10.40 10.48 6.78
N LEU A 11 10.25 10.09 5.51
CA LEU A 11 10.26 8.71 5.03
C LEU A 11 11.51 8.37 4.22
N LYS A 12 12.47 9.30 4.08
CA LYS A 12 13.65 9.11 3.24
C LYS A 12 14.51 7.92 3.66
N TYR A 13 14.50 7.57 4.95
CA TYR A 13 15.17 6.37 5.46
C TYR A 13 14.65 5.07 4.82
N LEU A 14 13.42 5.07 4.26
CA LEU A 14 12.87 3.93 3.52
C LEU A 14 13.51 3.72 2.15
N GLU A 15 14.35 4.63 1.64
CA GLU A 15 15.19 4.39 0.45
C GLU A 15 16.14 3.21 0.64
N ALA A 16 16.43 2.82 1.90
CA ALA A 16 17.08 1.55 2.20
C ALA A 16 16.37 0.35 1.55
N ASN A 17 15.05 0.42 1.37
CA ASN A 17 14.22 -0.61 0.72
C ASN A 17 14.17 -0.49 -0.81
N GLY A 18 14.85 0.50 -1.39
CA GLY A 18 14.86 0.76 -2.83
C GLY A 18 14.45 2.20 -3.15
N ILE A 19 15.17 2.81 -4.06
CA ILE A 19 14.89 4.15 -4.61
C ILE A 19 13.68 4.08 -5.54
N TYR A 20 13.57 3.00 -6.31
CA TYR A 20 12.50 2.77 -7.28
C TYR A 20 11.50 1.74 -6.78
N ASN A 21 10.25 1.87 -7.24
CA ASN A 21 9.17 0.95 -6.93
C ASN A 21 8.75 0.15 -8.18
N VAL A 22 8.42 -1.13 -7.99
CA VAL A 22 7.99 -2.04 -9.06
C VAL A 22 6.50 -1.92 -9.41
N GLN A 23 5.79 -0.88 -8.93
CA GLN A 23 4.38 -0.59 -9.23
C GLN A 23 4.05 -0.56 -10.72
N MET A 24 5.02 -0.15 -11.54
CA MET A 24 4.96 -0.29 -12.99
C MET A 24 6.38 -0.25 -13.53
N VAL A 25 6.76 -1.28 -14.27
CA VAL A 25 8.05 -1.37 -14.95
C VAL A 25 7.79 -1.62 -16.43
N TYR A 26 8.39 -0.78 -17.28
CA TYR A 26 8.25 -0.90 -18.73
C TYR A 26 9.60 -1.21 -19.37
N PHE A 27 9.63 -2.22 -20.23
CA PHE A 27 10.79 -2.56 -21.04
C PHE A 27 10.46 -2.32 -22.50
N LYS A 28 11.33 -1.58 -23.19
CA LYS A 28 11.27 -1.51 -24.65
C LYS A 28 11.77 -2.85 -25.19
N ARG A 29 11.14 -3.39 -26.22
CA ARG A 29 11.58 -4.63 -26.89
C ARG A 29 12.75 -4.33 -27.83
N ASP A 30 13.86 -3.87 -27.26
CA ASP A 30 15.14 -3.71 -27.93
C ASP A 30 16.21 -4.52 -27.17
N GLU A 31 17.43 -4.53 -27.69
CA GLU A 31 18.53 -5.31 -27.14
C GLU A 31 18.79 -5.00 -25.65
N ILE A 32 18.84 -3.71 -25.29
CA ILE A 32 19.10 -3.26 -23.92
C ILE A 32 17.93 -3.62 -23.00
N GLY A 33 16.70 -3.37 -23.44
CA GLY A 33 15.51 -3.67 -22.66
C GLY A 33 15.36 -5.16 -22.40
N MET A 34 15.59 -6.02 -23.39
CA MET A 34 15.55 -7.47 -23.23
C MET A 34 16.70 -7.98 -22.36
N LYS A 35 17.91 -7.42 -22.50
CA LYS A 35 19.05 -7.75 -21.62
C LYS A 35 18.75 -7.40 -20.16
N CYS A 36 18.20 -6.21 -19.91
CA CYS A 36 17.81 -5.78 -18.57
C CYS A 36 16.73 -6.69 -17.97
N LEU A 37 15.68 -6.99 -18.74
CA LEU A 37 14.58 -7.87 -18.31
C LEU A 37 15.07 -9.27 -18.00
N ASN A 38 15.89 -9.87 -18.86
CA ASN A 38 16.44 -11.21 -18.65
C ASN A 38 17.32 -11.24 -17.41
N ARG A 39 18.20 -10.25 -17.21
CA ARG A 39 19.02 -10.18 -15.98
C ARG A 39 18.16 -10.02 -14.73
N TRP A 40 17.14 -9.16 -14.76
CA TRP A 40 16.24 -8.99 -13.61
C TRP A 40 15.49 -10.28 -13.27
N ARG A 41 15.04 -11.03 -14.28
CA ARG A 41 14.45 -12.37 -14.11
C ARG A 41 15.43 -13.32 -13.42
N GLU A 42 16.66 -13.45 -13.92
CA GLU A 42 17.65 -14.36 -13.32
C GLU A 42 17.96 -13.97 -11.87
N GLN A 43 18.08 -12.66 -11.58
CA GLN A 43 18.27 -12.17 -10.21
C GLN A 43 17.11 -12.57 -9.30
N CYS A 44 15.86 -12.42 -9.76
CA CYS A 44 14.69 -12.79 -8.95
C CYS A 44 14.60 -14.31 -8.73
N LEU A 45 15.05 -15.13 -9.69
CA LEU A 45 15.11 -16.58 -9.55
C LEU A 45 16.21 -17.02 -8.58
N GLU A 46 17.37 -16.35 -8.61
CA GLU A 46 18.46 -16.57 -7.66
C GLU A 46 18.04 -16.14 -6.24
N TRP A 47 17.42 -14.97 -6.12
CA TRP A 47 17.08 -14.36 -4.84
C TRP A 47 15.93 -13.35 -4.99
N CYS A 48 14.83 -13.53 -4.27
CA CYS A 48 13.69 -12.59 -4.28
C CYS A 48 12.90 -12.63 -2.96
N TYR A 49 13.60 -12.54 -1.84
CA TYR A 49 12.99 -12.63 -0.52
C TYR A 49 12.55 -11.25 0.01
N ASN A 50 11.49 -11.23 0.81
CA ASN A 50 11.08 -10.04 1.56
C ASN A 50 11.93 -9.87 2.83
N ARG A 51 13.24 -9.69 2.65
CA ARG A 51 14.24 -9.48 3.69
C ARG A 51 15.26 -8.47 3.18
N LEU A 52 15.59 -7.46 3.98
CA LEU A 52 16.58 -6.48 3.55
C LEU A 52 17.99 -7.08 3.68
N GLU A 53 18.72 -7.11 2.57
CA GLU A 53 20.12 -7.49 2.46
C GLU A 53 20.88 -6.46 1.62
N GLU A 54 22.21 -6.50 1.64
CA GLU A 54 23.02 -5.57 0.86
C GLU A 54 22.68 -5.66 -0.63
N GLY A 55 22.17 -4.56 -1.20
CA GLY A 55 21.74 -4.49 -2.60
C GLY A 55 20.51 -5.32 -2.96
N ARG A 56 19.81 -5.93 -1.98
CA ARG A 56 18.75 -6.91 -2.22
C ARG A 56 17.54 -6.70 -1.29
N LEU A 57 16.35 -6.55 -1.86
CA LEU A 57 15.06 -6.58 -1.17
C LEU A 57 13.98 -6.86 -2.22
N GLY A 58 13.43 -8.08 -2.17
CA GLY A 58 12.53 -8.59 -3.20
C GLY A 58 13.10 -8.40 -4.61
N ASP A 59 12.18 -8.18 -5.54
CA ASP A 59 12.44 -7.82 -6.93
C ASP A 59 12.82 -6.34 -7.11
N GLN A 60 12.48 -5.50 -6.12
CA GLN A 60 12.52 -4.04 -6.24
C GLN A 60 13.92 -3.45 -6.15
N LYS A 61 14.75 -3.91 -5.21
CA LYS A 61 16.04 -3.24 -4.92
C LYS A 61 17.05 -3.35 -6.07
N TYR A 62 16.87 -4.33 -6.96
CA TYR A 62 17.69 -4.46 -8.17
C TYR A 62 17.59 -3.24 -9.10
N LEU A 63 16.48 -2.48 -9.07
CA LEU A 63 16.28 -1.32 -9.93
C LEU A 63 17.23 -0.16 -9.58
N ASP A 64 17.74 -0.09 -8.34
CA ASP A 64 18.57 1.02 -7.84
C ASP A 64 19.81 1.27 -8.72
N ILE A 65 20.40 0.19 -9.25
CA ILE A 65 21.61 0.25 -10.08
C ILE A 65 21.33 0.41 -11.58
N TRP A 66 20.07 0.34 -12.02
CA TRP A 66 19.74 0.32 -13.45
C TRP A 66 20.18 1.59 -14.19
N PRO A 67 19.99 2.81 -13.65
CA PRO A 67 20.45 4.03 -14.32
C PRO A 67 21.95 4.05 -14.62
N GLN A 68 22.77 3.33 -13.83
CA GLN A 68 24.21 3.20 -14.02
C GLN A 68 24.56 1.99 -14.87
N ALA A 69 23.79 0.90 -14.76
CA ALA A 69 24.08 -0.38 -15.43
C ALA A 69 23.64 -0.43 -16.90
N TYR A 70 22.65 0.37 -17.31
CA TYR A 70 22.08 0.34 -18.66
C TYR A 70 21.96 1.74 -19.27
N LYS A 71 22.17 1.83 -20.59
CA LYS A 71 21.95 3.07 -21.33
C LYS A 71 20.45 3.33 -21.52
N ASN A 72 20.07 4.61 -21.61
CA ASN A 72 18.71 5.05 -21.94
C ASN A 72 17.62 4.59 -20.96
N VAL A 73 17.95 4.40 -19.67
CA VAL A 73 16.95 4.13 -18.64
C VAL A 73 16.11 5.39 -18.40
N CYS A 74 14.82 5.30 -18.72
CA CYS A 74 13.86 6.35 -18.39
C CYS A 74 13.44 6.25 -16.91
N VAL A 75 13.90 7.21 -16.10
CA VAL A 75 13.34 7.45 -14.77
C VAL A 75 12.14 8.38 -14.90
N LEU A 76 10.96 7.92 -14.50
CA LEU A 76 9.72 8.67 -14.71
C LEU A 76 9.71 9.97 -13.89
N LYS A 77 9.62 11.10 -14.58
CA LYS A 77 9.55 12.44 -13.96
C LYS A 77 8.14 12.91 -13.63
N ASN A 78 7.13 12.39 -14.34
CA ASN A 78 5.72 12.76 -14.11
C ASN A 78 5.26 12.27 -12.73
N GLU A 79 4.87 13.20 -11.85
CA GLU A 79 4.51 12.92 -10.46
C GLU A 79 3.07 12.42 -10.28
N GLN A 80 2.20 12.70 -11.25
CA GLN A 80 0.81 12.21 -11.32
C GLN A 80 0.74 10.70 -11.63
N ALA A 81 1.87 10.10 -11.97
CA ALA A 81 2.03 8.66 -12.13
C ALA A 81 2.83 8.09 -10.96
N GLY A 82 2.29 7.03 -10.34
CA GLY A 82 2.91 6.38 -9.19
C GLY A 82 2.71 7.11 -7.87
N VAL A 83 1.58 7.81 -7.73
CA VAL A 83 1.14 8.36 -6.44
C VAL A 83 0.71 7.21 -5.54
N ALA A 84 1.18 7.20 -4.29
CA ALA A 84 0.96 6.12 -3.35
C ALA A 84 1.12 6.62 -1.91
N LEU A 85 0.83 5.75 -0.93
CA LEU A 85 0.93 6.09 0.49
C LEU A 85 2.29 6.67 0.92
N TRP A 86 3.38 6.28 0.26
CA TRP A 86 4.72 6.73 0.62
C TRP A 86 5.10 8.12 0.07
N ASN A 87 4.33 8.70 -0.86
CA ASN A 87 4.64 10.02 -1.43
C ASN A 87 3.46 10.98 -1.48
N VAL A 88 2.24 10.49 -1.23
CA VAL A 88 1.01 11.26 -1.43
C VAL A 88 0.91 12.52 -0.58
N GLU A 89 1.57 12.57 0.57
CA GLU A 89 1.59 13.76 1.43
C GLU A 89 2.33 14.96 0.84
N LYS A 90 3.14 14.74 -0.20
CA LYS A 90 3.85 15.80 -0.90
C LYS A 90 2.93 16.64 -1.79
N TYR A 91 1.74 16.13 -2.10
CA TYR A 91 0.89 16.68 -3.14
C TYR A 91 -0.44 17.19 -2.60
N LYS A 92 -0.97 18.21 -3.25
CA LYS A 92 -2.35 18.67 -3.09
C LYS A 92 -3.27 17.76 -3.91
N ILE A 93 -4.25 17.16 -3.24
CA ILE A 93 -5.22 16.25 -3.87
C ILE A 93 -6.56 16.94 -3.98
N GLU A 94 -7.13 16.98 -5.18
CA GLU A 94 -8.44 17.58 -5.42
C GLU A 94 -9.31 16.67 -6.29
N LEU A 95 -10.62 16.72 -6.07
CA LEU A 95 -11.62 16.07 -6.92
C LEU A 95 -12.35 17.16 -7.71
N LYS A 96 -12.22 17.13 -9.04
CA LYS A 96 -12.91 18.06 -9.96
C LYS A 96 -13.62 17.24 -11.03
N ASN A 97 -14.94 17.44 -11.18
CA ASN A 97 -15.77 16.75 -12.18
C ASN A 97 -15.60 15.21 -12.17
N GLY A 98 -15.55 14.61 -10.98
CA GLY A 98 -15.37 13.16 -10.81
C GLY A 98 -13.97 12.63 -11.15
N ARG A 99 -13.00 13.52 -11.40
CA ARG A 99 -11.60 13.17 -11.67
C ARG A 99 -10.68 13.70 -10.59
N ILE A 100 -9.62 12.94 -10.30
CA ILE A 100 -8.67 13.25 -9.23
C ILE A 100 -7.49 14.00 -9.82
N PHE A 101 -7.10 15.09 -9.19
CA PHE A 101 -5.97 15.93 -9.56
C PHE A 101 -4.92 15.92 -8.44
N ILE A 102 -3.66 15.97 -8.85
CA ILE A 102 -2.46 16.00 -8.01
C ILE A 102 -1.67 17.23 -8.45
N ASP A 103 -1.65 18.26 -7.59
CA ASP A 103 -1.11 19.59 -7.88
C ASP A 103 -1.67 20.17 -9.18
N ASP A 104 -3.01 20.21 -9.28
CA ASP A 104 -3.77 20.74 -10.42
C ASP A 104 -3.59 19.99 -11.76
N VAL A 105 -2.83 18.90 -11.78
CA VAL A 105 -2.67 18.02 -12.95
C VAL A 105 -3.43 16.71 -12.73
N LEU A 106 -4.09 16.20 -13.78
CA LEU A 106 -4.88 14.97 -13.71
C LEU A 106 -4.02 13.78 -13.25
N LEU A 107 -4.49 13.06 -12.23
CA LEU A 107 -3.89 11.81 -11.76
C LEU A 107 -3.88 10.79 -12.90
N VAL A 108 -2.70 10.24 -13.21
CA VAL A 108 -2.55 9.16 -14.20
C VAL A 108 -2.90 7.82 -13.57
N PHE A 109 -2.27 7.49 -12.45
CA PHE A 109 -2.65 6.33 -11.65
C PHE A 109 -2.18 6.45 -10.19
N TYR A 110 -2.94 5.82 -9.30
CA TYR A 110 -2.62 5.64 -7.89
C TYR A 110 -2.31 4.18 -7.60
N HIS A 111 -1.26 3.90 -6.83
CA HIS A 111 -0.89 2.56 -6.43
C HIS A 111 -1.50 2.22 -5.06
N PHE A 112 -2.53 1.38 -5.07
CA PHE A 112 -3.28 0.94 -3.88
C PHE A 112 -2.52 -0.11 -3.03
N HIS A 113 -1.34 0.27 -2.55
CA HIS A 113 -0.51 -0.57 -1.66
C HIS A 113 -1.29 -1.01 -0.42
N MET A 114 -1.20 -2.31 -0.08
CA MET A 114 -1.87 -2.93 1.08
C MET A 114 -3.41 -2.86 1.09
N PHE A 115 -4.03 -2.43 -0.01
CA PHE A 115 -5.48 -2.41 -0.09
C PHE A 115 -6.07 -3.82 -0.13
N LYS A 116 -7.12 -4.05 0.66
CA LYS A 116 -7.88 -5.30 0.67
C LYS A 116 -9.37 -4.99 0.75
N PHE A 117 -10.16 -5.67 -0.09
CA PHE A 117 -11.62 -5.52 -0.18
C PHE A 117 -12.30 -6.81 0.27
N TYR A 118 -13.32 -6.69 1.12
CA TYR A 118 -14.01 -7.80 1.77
C TYR A 118 -15.52 -7.68 1.60
N ALA A 119 -16.22 -8.78 1.90
CA ALA A 119 -17.68 -8.82 1.92
C ALA A 119 -18.27 -7.71 2.82
N GLY A 120 -19.47 -7.26 2.49
CA GLY A 120 -20.12 -6.14 3.19
C GLY A 120 -19.53 -4.76 2.87
N ASN A 121 -18.78 -4.64 1.77
CA ASN A 121 -18.09 -3.42 1.32
C ASN A 121 -17.15 -2.86 2.40
N ILE A 122 -16.45 -3.77 3.10
CA ILE A 122 -15.45 -3.45 4.11
C ILE A 122 -14.07 -3.48 3.45
N TYR A 123 -13.17 -2.57 3.85
CA TYR A 123 -11.82 -2.52 3.31
C TYR A 123 -10.78 -2.00 4.30
N GLY A 124 -9.52 -2.35 4.00
CA GLY A 124 -8.32 -1.81 4.62
C GLY A 124 -7.42 -1.13 3.58
N THR A 125 -6.61 -0.16 3.99
CA THR A 125 -5.90 0.77 3.09
C THR A 125 -4.42 0.97 3.41
N GLY A 126 -3.90 0.50 4.55
CA GLY A 126 -2.50 0.69 4.96
C GLY A 126 -2.13 2.13 5.35
N ILE A 127 -3.08 3.06 5.29
CA ILE A 127 -2.88 4.49 5.57
C ILE A 127 -2.28 4.73 6.96
N SER A 128 -2.72 3.97 7.96
CA SER A 128 -2.22 4.03 9.33
C SER A 128 -0.72 3.74 9.43
N ASP A 129 -0.22 2.84 8.59
CA ASP A 129 1.15 2.33 8.67
C ASP A 129 2.15 3.38 8.17
N TYR A 130 1.68 4.33 7.35
CA TYR A 130 2.44 5.50 6.90
C TYR A 130 2.21 6.74 7.78
N GLY A 131 1.40 6.64 8.85
CA GLY A 131 1.05 7.78 9.70
C GLY A 131 0.17 8.82 9.01
N LEU A 132 -0.54 8.43 7.94
CA LEU A 132 -1.37 9.34 7.16
C LEU A 132 -2.79 9.45 7.69
N ASN A 133 -3.48 10.52 7.30
CA ASN A 133 -4.89 10.75 7.65
C ASN A 133 -5.81 10.23 6.54
N TYR A 134 -6.68 9.28 6.88
CA TYR A 134 -7.67 8.76 5.95
C TYR A 134 -8.56 9.85 5.33
N LYS A 135 -8.89 10.92 6.08
CA LYS A 135 -9.73 12.00 5.55
C LYS A 135 -9.14 12.64 4.29
N THR A 136 -7.82 12.81 4.23
CA THR A 136 -7.11 13.40 3.09
C THR A 136 -7.17 12.49 1.86
N LEU A 137 -7.12 11.17 2.07
CA LEU A 137 -7.09 10.18 1.00
C LEU A 137 -8.47 9.62 0.64
N LYS A 138 -9.48 9.93 1.44
CA LYS A 138 -10.85 9.40 1.34
C LYS A 138 -11.38 9.52 -0.09
N ILE A 139 -11.15 10.66 -0.75
CA ILE A 139 -11.62 10.89 -2.13
C ILE A 139 -11.04 9.89 -3.14
N ILE A 140 -9.76 9.48 -2.99
CA ILE A 140 -9.13 8.47 -3.86
C ILE A 140 -9.76 7.10 -3.65
N TYR A 141 -9.93 6.72 -2.38
CA TYR A 141 -10.46 5.40 -2.03
C TYR A 141 -11.97 5.29 -2.30
N GLU A 142 -12.76 6.35 -2.11
CA GLU A 142 -14.20 6.34 -2.40
C GLU A 142 -14.46 6.13 -3.89
N VAL A 143 -13.76 6.86 -4.77
CA VAL A 143 -13.86 6.67 -6.22
C VAL A 143 -13.52 5.23 -6.58
N TYR A 144 -12.44 4.67 -6.04
CA TYR A 144 -12.02 3.31 -6.37
C TYR A 144 -12.99 2.23 -5.82
N VAL A 145 -13.42 2.36 -4.57
CA VAL A 145 -14.34 1.41 -3.93
C VAL A 145 -15.70 1.41 -4.62
N GLU A 146 -16.20 2.57 -5.05
CA GLU A 146 -17.45 2.64 -5.83
C GLU A 146 -17.36 1.82 -7.12
N GLN A 147 -16.23 1.92 -7.84
CA GLN A 147 -16.00 1.12 -9.06
C GLN A 147 -15.87 -0.37 -8.73
N LEU A 148 -15.16 -0.73 -7.65
CA LEU A 148 -15.04 -2.12 -7.22
C LEU A 148 -16.40 -2.74 -6.86
N ILE A 149 -17.27 -2.02 -6.17
CA ILE A 149 -18.64 -2.48 -5.85
C ILE A 149 -19.40 -2.81 -7.13
N LYS A 150 -19.31 -1.93 -8.15
CA LYS A 150 -19.95 -2.16 -9.45
C LYS A 150 -19.40 -3.41 -10.14
N VAL A 151 -18.09 -3.62 -10.13
CA VAL A 151 -17.45 -4.82 -10.72
C VAL A 151 -17.87 -6.09 -9.97
N VAL A 152 -17.80 -6.08 -8.63
CA VAL A 152 -18.19 -7.21 -7.79
C VAL A 152 -19.64 -7.61 -8.03
N SER A 153 -20.54 -6.63 -8.07
CA SER A 153 -21.96 -6.88 -8.34
C SER A 153 -22.20 -7.35 -9.77
N ARG A 154 -21.54 -6.74 -10.77
CA ARG A 154 -21.71 -7.09 -12.19
C ARG A 154 -21.31 -8.54 -12.49
N PHE A 155 -20.27 -9.05 -11.82
CA PHE A 155 -19.72 -10.38 -12.07
C PHE A 155 -20.02 -11.38 -10.94
N ASP A 156 -20.89 -11.03 -9.98
CA ASP A 156 -21.23 -11.85 -8.81
C ASP A 156 -20.00 -12.44 -8.09
N LEU A 157 -18.99 -11.59 -7.84
CA LEU A 157 -17.74 -12.03 -7.25
C LEU A 157 -17.91 -12.34 -5.76
N LYS A 158 -17.56 -13.57 -5.37
CA LYS A 158 -17.54 -13.97 -3.96
C LYS A 158 -16.36 -13.35 -3.24
N LEU A 159 -16.64 -12.39 -2.36
CA LEU A 159 -15.63 -11.78 -1.50
C LEU A 159 -15.42 -12.57 -0.21
N ARG A 160 -14.20 -12.53 0.32
CA ARG A 160 -13.86 -13.12 1.61
C ARG A 160 -14.59 -12.39 2.74
N ASN A 161 -15.19 -13.16 3.66
CA ASN A 161 -15.73 -12.64 4.90
C ASN A 161 -14.62 -12.46 5.95
N LEU A 162 -14.75 -11.44 6.79
CA LEU A 162 -13.90 -11.25 7.96
C LEU A 162 -14.53 -11.90 9.18
N ASN A 163 -13.73 -12.57 10.00
CA ASN A 163 -14.17 -12.98 11.33
C ASN A 163 -14.02 -11.84 12.35
N ILE A 164 -14.66 -11.98 13.51
CA ILE A 164 -14.67 -10.96 14.57
C ILE A 164 -13.25 -10.57 15.01
N LEU A 165 -12.33 -11.53 15.14
CA LEU A 165 -10.96 -11.26 15.57
C LEU A 165 -10.20 -10.43 14.54
N GLU A 166 -10.37 -10.72 13.24
CA GLU A 166 -9.80 -9.94 12.15
C GLU A 166 -10.36 -8.52 12.12
N MET A 167 -11.67 -8.35 12.32
CA MET A 167 -12.29 -7.02 12.40
C MET A 167 -11.75 -6.23 13.58
N CYS A 168 -11.65 -6.85 14.77
CA CYS A 168 -11.03 -6.24 15.94
C CYS A 168 -9.58 -5.82 15.67
N ASN A 169 -8.78 -6.67 15.00
CA ASN A 169 -7.41 -6.35 14.60
C ASN A 169 -7.36 -5.12 13.66
N MET A 170 -8.27 -5.04 12.69
CA MET A 170 -8.33 -3.92 11.77
C MET A 170 -8.74 -2.62 12.47
N ILE A 171 -9.75 -2.67 13.36
CA ILE A 171 -10.21 -1.51 14.14
C ILE A 171 -9.09 -1.02 15.06
N GLU A 172 -8.41 -1.93 15.75
CA GLU A 172 -7.28 -1.62 16.63
C GLU A 172 -6.16 -0.88 15.88
N LYS A 173 -5.85 -1.32 14.66
CA LYS A 173 -4.85 -0.70 13.77
C LYS A 173 -5.35 0.56 13.05
N LYS A 174 -6.57 1.03 13.33
CA LYS A 174 -7.22 2.14 12.62
C LYS A 174 -7.30 1.92 11.09
N ASN A 175 -7.41 0.66 10.68
CA ASN A 175 -7.40 0.21 9.28
C ASN A 175 -8.74 -0.48 8.90
N PHE A 176 -9.83 -0.14 9.60
CA PHE A 176 -11.17 -0.64 9.34
C PHE A 176 -12.05 0.45 8.72
N TYR A 177 -12.40 0.27 7.45
CA TYR A 177 -13.26 1.18 6.69
C TYR A 177 -14.41 0.42 6.04
N SER A 178 -15.52 1.12 5.77
CA SER A 178 -16.63 0.56 5.01
C SER A 178 -17.24 1.66 4.14
N TYR A 179 -17.76 1.26 2.99
CA TYR A 179 -18.54 2.14 2.12
C TYR A 179 -19.86 2.58 2.79
N SER A 180 -20.48 1.70 3.58
CA SER A 180 -21.70 2.02 4.33
C SER A 180 -21.34 2.64 5.67
N PHE A 181 -21.81 3.88 5.90
CA PHE A 181 -21.65 4.56 7.18
C PHE A 181 -22.28 3.77 8.34
N PHE A 182 -23.49 3.25 8.15
CA PHE A 182 -24.18 2.45 9.17
C PHE A 182 -23.42 1.17 9.51
N ASN A 183 -22.94 0.44 8.49
CA ASN A 183 -22.15 -0.77 8.73
C ASN A 183 -20.87 -0.44 9.49
N LYS A 184 -20.17 0.64 9.10
CA LYS A 184 -18.98 1.10 9.81
C LYS A 184 -19.30 1.44 11.27
N PHE A 185 -20.35 2.21 11.51
CA PHE A 185 -20.74 2.64 12.85
C PHE A 185 -21.10 1.45 13.73
N PHE A 186 -21.99 0.57 13.23
CA PHE A 186 -22.42 -0.64 13.93
C PHE A 186 -21.23 -1.48 14.38
N TRP A 187 -20.32 -1.83 13.48
CA TRP A 187 -19.17 -2.68 13.82
C TRP A 187 -18.19 -2.00 14.77
N ASN A 188 -17.97 -0.69 14.64
CA ASN A 188 -17.10 0.02 15.58
C ASN A 188 -17.69 0.06 16.99
N VAL A 189 -19.00 0.28 17.14
CA VAL A 189 -19.67 0.27 18.44
C VAL A 189 -19.71 -1.14 19.02
N PHE A 190 -20.17 -2.11 18.23
CA PHE A 190 -20.33 -3.49 18.65
C PHE A 190 -18.99 -4.12 19.10
N LEU A 191 -17.91 -3.83 18.39
CA LEU A 191 -16.58 -4.40 18.68
C LEU A 191 -15.73 -3.56 19.63
N TYR A 192 -16.19 -2.38 20.05
CA TYR A 192 -15.40 -1.48 20.91
C TYR A 192 -14.94 -2.17 22.20
N GLY A 193 -15.87 -2.82 22.92
CA GLY A 193 -15.57 -3.54 24.15
C GLY A 193 -14.56 -4.67 23.95
N PHE A 194 -14.69 -5.44 22.86
CA PHE A 194 -13.75 -6.51 22.52
C PHE A 194 -12.35 -5.99 22.21
N VAL A 195 -12.23 -4.87 21.50
CA VAL A 195 -10.94 -4.23 21.21
C VAL A 195 -10.26 -3.74 22.50
N VAL A 196 -11.03 -3.13 23.41
CA VAL A 196 -10.51 -2.68 24.72
C VAL A 196 -10.06 -3.86 25.57
N LEU A 197 -10.90 -4.89 25.70
CA LEU A 197 -10.57 -6.10 26.46
C LEU A 197 -9.30 -6.78 25.94
N LYS A 198 -9.19 -6.92 24.61
CA LYS A 198 -7.99 -7.49 23.97
C LYS A 198 -6.72 -6.70 24.28
N LYS A 199 -6.78 -5.37 24.28
CA LYS A 199 -5.64 -4.52 24.66
C LYS A 199 -5.24 -4.74 26.12
N ILE A 200 -6.21 -4.79 27.03
CA ILE A 200 -5.97 -5.05 28.46
C ILE A 200 -5.29 -6.42 28.65
N LEU A 201 -5.82 -7.47 28.02
CA LEU A 201 -5.24 -8.83 28.08
C LEU A 201 -3.81 -8.86 27.54
N LYS A 202 -3.53 -8.15 26.45
CA LYS A 202 -2.18 -8.04 25.87
C LYS A 202 -1.21 -7.33 26.82
N ILE A 203 -1.64 -6.26 27.48
CA ILE A 203 -0.84 -5.55 28.49
C ILE A 203 -0.56 -6.48 29.68
N GLY A 204 -1.59 -7.15 30.20
CA GLY A 204 -1.45 -8.11 31.30
C GLY A 204 -0.48 -9.24 30.97
N ARG A 205 -0.57 -9.83 29.77
CA ARG A 205 0.36 -10.87 29.30
C ARG A 205 1.80 -10.35 29.19
N ASN A 206 1.99 -9.16 28.63
CA ASN A 206 3.34 -8.57 28.52
C ASN A 206 3.95 -8.26 29.89
N SER A 207 3.13 -7.83 30.86
CA SER A 207 3.57 -7.64 32.24
C SER A 207 3.95 -8.97 32.90
N LEU A 208 3.16 -10.03 32.69
CA LEU A 208 3.48 -11.37 33.19
C LEU A 208 4.79 -11.91 32.59
N LEU A 209 4.99 -11.79 31.28
CA LEU A 209 6.24 -12.22 30.60
C LEU A 209 7.48 -11.44 31.06
N LYS A 210 7.33 -10.22 31.57
CA LYS A 210 8.43 -9.46 32.18
C LYS A 210 8.78 -9.96 33.58
N VAL A 211 7.81 -10.50 34.31
CA VAL A 211 7.98 -11.04 35.67
C VAL A 211 8.41 -12.51 35.63
N TYR A 212 7.94 -13.26 34.64
CA TYR A 212 8.24 -14.67 34.40
C TYR A 212 8.61 -14.86 32.92
N PRO A 213 9.87 -14.60 32.53
CA PRO A 213 10.32 -14.90 31.17
C PRO A 213 10.24 -16.40 30.92
N GLU A 214 9.63 -16.81 29.80
CA GLU A 214 9.63 -18.20 29.36
C GLU A 214 11.09 -18.64 29.11
N THR A 215 11.53 -19.71 29.79
CA THR A 215 12.87 -20.33 29.67
C THR A 215 13.03 -21.06 28.34
#